data_AF-A0AAD5LPF6-F1
#
_entry.id   AF-A0AAD5LPF6-F1
#
_cell.length_a   1.000
_cell.length_b   1.000
_cell.length_c   1.000
_cell.angle_alpha   90.00
_cell.angle_beta   90.00
_cell.angle_gamma   90.00
#
_symmetry.space_group_name_H-M   'P 1'
#
loop_
_entity.id
_entity.type
_entity.pdbx_description
1 polymer ?
#
loop_
_entity_poly.entity_id
_entity_poly.type
_entity_poly.pdbx_seq_one_letter_code
_entity_poly.pdbx_strand_id
1 'polypeptide(L)'
;MSVLQIWSIFLCCCSLLCPCLTCDEGPRYIDSKFSFNNQISESNEIGPSIFLCRMCGLSQDDEGSFLETASPFSLNVRNETIVLEKNATKVVTTVSVQKLRNPAGNVFDVVTLRKSSCKGVGKWVSHSTWFPGFSWKPCICSQCGRHLGWMFEDESSAKGSLPSKPSQSGFYALIRDAVLTESVAETLTYVPKIFRE
;
A
#
# COMPACT_ATOMS: atom_id res chain seq x y z
N MET A 1 -41.38 -29.63 39.19
CA MET A 1 -41.00 -30.83 40.00
C MET A 1 -40.21 -31.74 39.05
N SER A 2 -38.93 -32.05 39.15
CA SER A 2 -37.79 -31.82 40.06
C SER A 2 -36.52 -32.13 39.23
N VAL A 3 -35.46 -31.29 39.15
CA VAL A 3 -34.22 -31.28 40.01
C VAL A 3 -32.96 -31.82 39.27
N LEU A 4 -31.82 -31.10 39.43
CA LEU A 4 -30.38 -31.43 39.17
C LEU A 4 -29.82 -31.38 37.72
N GLN A 5 -28.62 -30.88 37.38
CA GLN A 5 -27.57 -30.06 38.02
C GLN A 5 -26.59 -29.59 36.91
N ILE A 6 -25.92 -28.44 37.10
CA ILE A 6 -25.27 -27.60 36.07
C ILE A 6 -23.74 -27.48 36.29
N TRP A 7 -22.99 -27.58 35.19
CA TRP A 7 -21.73 -26.94 34.76
C TRP A 7 -20.48 -26.89 35.66
N SER A 8 -19.34 -27.29 35.07
CA SER A 8 -18.00 -27.28 35.67
C SER A 8 -17.14 -26.07 35.24
N ILE A 9 -16.77 -25.27 36.25
CA ILE A 9 -15.41 -24.83 36.67
C ILE A 9 -14.58 -24.01 35.65
N PHE A 10 -14.50 -22.68 35.75
CA PHE A 10 -13.72 -21.78 36.64
C PHE A 10 -12.18 -21.73 36.45
N LEU A 11 -11.72 -20.49 36.24
CA LEU A 11 -10.34 -20.00 36.16
C LEU A 11 -9.53 -20.26 37.43
N CYS A 12 -8.19 -20.32 37.30
CA CYS A 12 -7.29 -19.90 38.37
C CYS A 12 -6.15 -19.02 37.82
N CYS A 13 -6.23 -17.72 38.08
CA CYS A 13 -5.07 -16.84 38.20
C CYS A 13 -4.31 -17.18 39.48
N CYS A 14 -2.97 -17.14 39.44
CA CYS A 14 -2.15 -16.91 40.62
C CYS A 14 -0.84 -16.23 40.20
N SER A 15 -0.84 -14.91 40.26
CA SER A 15 0.35 -14.09 40.40
C SER A 15 0.65 -13.93 41.89
N LEU A 16 1.93 -13.94 42.28
CA LEU A 16 2.57 -13.05 43.27
C LEU A 16 3.89 -13.66 43.81
N LEU A 17 4.99 -12.89 43.69
CA LEU A 17 6.15 -12.80 44.61
C LEU A 17 7.05 -14.07 44.71
N CYS A 18 8.38 -14.07 44.54
CA CYS A 18 9.43 -13.04 44.57
C CYS A 18 10.76 -13.72 44.09
N PRO A 19 11.99 -13.21 44.33
CA PRO A 19 12.94 -12.72 43.31
C PRO A 19 14.24 -13.56 43.18
N CYS A 20 15.11 -13.09 42.29
CA CYS A 20 16.48 -13.53 41.96
C CYS A 20 17.36 -14.07 43.11
N LEU A 21 18.17 -15.11 42.87
CA LEU A 21 19.66 -15.08 42.82
C LEU A 21 20.30 -16.49 42.65
N THR A 22 21.25 -16.55 41.70
CA THR A 22 22.47 -17.40 41.59
C THR A 22 22.35 -18.92 41.40
N CYS A 23 22.77 -19.43 40.23
CA CYS A 23 24.08 -20.08 39.91
C CYS A 23 24.10 -21.54 40.38
N ASP A 24 24.62 -22.57 39.71
CA ASP A 24 25.41 -22.84 38.52
C ASP A 24 25.02 -24.32 38.20
N GLU A 25 24.94 -24.82 36.97
CA GLU A 25 26.08 -25.39 36.25
C GLU A 25 25.65 -25.62 34.79
N GLY A 26 26.57 -25.34 33.87
CA GLY A 26 26.38 -25.43 32.42
C GLY A 26 26.33 -26.84 31.81
N PRO A 27 26.62 -26.98 30.51
CA PRO A 27 25.60 -27.44 29.58
C PRO A 27 25.86 -28.85 29.04
N ARG A 28 24.79 -29.62 28.77
CA ARG A 28 24.85 -30.78 27.87
C ARG A 28 24.09 -30.49 26.57
N TYR A 29 24.91 -30.13 25.59
CA TYR A 29 24.70 -30.01 24.17
C TYR A 29 24.00 -31.26 23.58
N ILE A 30 22.82 -31.07 22.98
CA ILE A 30 22.26 -32.00 21.99
C ILE A 30 22.10 -31.22 20.69
N ASP A 31 22.89 -31.67 19.72
CA ASP A 31 23.11 -31.10 18.41
C ASP A 31 21.87 -31.32 17.51
N SER A 32 20.87 -30.45 17.61
CA SER A 32 19.95 -30.27 16.49
C SER A 32 20.59 -29.29 15.52
N LYS A 33 21.29 -29.83 14.51
CA LYS A 33 21.67 -29.10 13.29
C LYS A 33 20.42 -28.41 12.72
N PHE A 34 20.18 -27.17 13.13
CA PHE A 34 19.27 -26.28 12.46
C PHE A 34 20.01 -25.84 11.19
N SER A 35 19.74 -26.57 10.10
CA SER A 35 20.23 -26.19 8.78
C SER A 35 19.59 -24.85 8.44
N PHE A 36 20.31 -23.76 8.72
CA PHE A 36 20.05 -22.48 8.07
C PHE A 36 20.28 -22.71 6.59
N ASN A 37 19.22 -23.05 5.88
CA ASN A 37 19.19 -22.86 4.44
C ASN A 37 19.30 -21.35 4.22
N ASN A 38 20.52 -20.90 3.99
CA ASN A 38 20.80 -19.65 3.29
C ASN A 38 20.28 -19.79 1.86
N GLN A 39 18.95 -19.80 1.70
CA GLN A 39 18.36 -19.20 0.53
C GLN A 39 18.29 -17.71 0.84
N ILE A 40 19.42 -17.04 0.64
CA ILE A 40 19.40 -15.65 0.20
C ILE A 40 18.62 -15.72 -1.10
N SER A 41 17.29 -15.56 -1.01
CA SER A 41 16.53 -15.12 -2.15
C SER A 41 17.23 -13.84 -2.59
N GLU A 42 17.78 -13.83 -3.80
CA GLU A 42 18.16 -12.60 -4.49
C GLU A 42 17.18 -11.54 -4.04
N SER A 43 17.68 -10.55 -3.28
CA SER A 43 16.90 -9.36 -3.03
C SER A 43 16.67 -8.81 -4.43
N ASN A 44 15.49 -9.08 -5.00
CA ASN A 44 14.94 -8.26 -6.06
C ASN A 44 15.22 -6.85 -5.59
N GLU A 45 16.09 -6.12 -6.28
CA GLU A 45 16.38 -4.73 -5.95
C GLU A 45 15.02 -4.06 -5.85
N ILE A 46 14.59 -3.77 -4.62
CA ILE A 46 13.30 -3.15 -4.38
C ILE A 46 13.50 -1.75 -4.96
N GLY A 47 12.98 -1.54 -6.16
CA GLY A 47 12.99 -0.23 -6.80
C GLY A 47 12.43 0.79 -5.82
N PRO A 48 12.91 2.04 -5.87
CA PRO A 48 12.54 3.03 -4.87
C PRO A 48 11.04 3.28 -4.89
N SER A 49 10.41 3.15 -3.73
CA SER A 49 8.99 3.45 -3.54
C SER A 49 8.79 4.95 -3.55
N ILE A 50 8.04 5.44 -4.52
CA ILE A 50 7.76 6.86 -4.69
C ILE A 50 6.56 7.30 -3.88
N PHE A 51 5.49 6.51 -3.94
CA PHE A 51 4.22 6.81 -3.34
C PHE A 51 3.95 5.89 -2.16
N LEU A 52 3.72 6.50 -1.01
CA LEU A 52 3.30 5.82 0.21
C LEU A 52 1.81 6.07 0.42
N CYS A 53 1.09 5.09 0.96
CA CYS A 53 -0.27 5.32 1.41
C CYS A 53 -0.27 6.37 2.52
N ARG A 54 -1.03 7.46 2.35
CA ARG A 54 -1.07 8.55 3.33
C ARG A 54 -1.55 8.13 4.72
N MET A 55 -2.32 7.04 4.81
CA MET A 55 -2.90 6.56 6.07
C MET A 55 -1.98 5.61 6.85
N CYS A 56 -1.16 4.79 6.18
CA CYS A 56 -0.40 3.72 6.85
C CYS A 56 1.06 3.63 6.44
N GLY A 57 1.52 4.42 5.47
CA GLY A 57 2.89 4.42 4.99
C GLY A 57 3.26 3.28 4.04
N LEU A 58 2.35 2.33 3.73
CA LEU A 58 2.65 1.25 2.80
C LEU A 58 2.98 1.77 1.39
N SER A 59 4.10 1.34 0.81
CA SER A 59 4.45 1.62 -0.59
C SER A 59 3.33 1.19 -1.55
N GLN A 60 2.96 2.10 -2.46
CA GLN A 60 1.86 1.96 -3.41
C GLN A 60 2.31 1.88 -4.87
N ASP A 61 3.57 2.09 -5.17
CA ASP A 61 4.10 2.04 -6.54
C ASP A 61 5.18 0.98 -6.69
N ASP A 62 5.45 0.65 -7.94
CA ASP A 62 6.57 -0.19 -8.34
C ASP A 62 7.39 0.63 -9.34
N GLU A 63 8.57 1.07 -8.87
CA GLU A 63 9.66 1.66 -9.67
C GLU A 63 9.37 3.01 -10.34
N GLY A 64 8.36 3.77 -9.89
CA GLY A 64 8.05 5.05 -10.52
C GLY A 64 7.64 5.00 -11.96
N SER A 65 6.85 3.98 -12.28
CA SER A 65 6.27 3.77 -13.60
C SER A 65 5.13 4.75 -13.92
N PHE A 66 5.42 6.06 -13.89
CA PHE A 66 4.48 7.10 -14.29
C PHE A 66 4.07 6.95 -15.74
N LEU A 67 2.81 7.27 -16.01
CA LEU A 67 2.22 7.18 -17.34
C LEU A 67 1.56 8.50 -17.69
N GLU A 68 1.83 9.03 -18.88
CA GLU A 68 1.17 10.23 -19.41
C GLU A 68 -0.14 9.88 -20.14
N THR A 69 -0.99 9.05 -19.54
CA THR A 69 -2.31 8.80 -20.11
C THR A 69 -3.22 9.97 -19.78
N ALA A 70 -3.37 10.89 -20.73
CA ALA A 70 -4.30 12.00 -20.62
C ALA A 70 -5.75 11.55 -20.80
N SER A 71 -6.62 11.90 -19.86
CA SER A 71 -8.05 11.74 -20.00
C SER A 71 -8.62 12.89 -20.86
N PRO A 72 -9.46 12.59 -21.86
CA PRO A 72 -10.17 13.63 -22.62
C PRO A 72 -11.21 14.39 -21.77
N PHE A 73 -11.55 13.88 -20.58
CA PHE A 73 -12.49 14.50 -19.64
C PHE A 73 -11.80 15.29 -18.53
N SER A 74 -10.48 15.52 -18.64
CA SER A 74 -9.73 16.33 -17.69
C SER A 74 -10.21 17.78 -17.70
N LEU A 75 -10.62 18.28 -16.53
CA LEU A 75 -11.02 19.68 -16.34
C LEU A 75 -9.80 20.61 -16.34
N ASN A 76 -8.67 20.10 -15.87
CA ASN A 76 -7.42 20.83 -15.76
C ASN A 76 -6.27 19.83 -15.61
N VAL A 77 -5.12 20.15 -16.19
CA VAL A 77 -3.90 19.38 -16.02
C VAL A 77 -2.82 20.31 -15.49
N ARG A 78 -2.11 19.88 -14.44
CA ARG A 78 -0.95 20.59 -13.91
C ARG A 78 0.23 19.63 -13.81
N ASN A 79 1.42 20.20 -13.94
CA ASN A 79 2.65 19.45 -13.74
C ASN A 79 3.11 19.65 -12.30
N GLU A 80 3.34 18.55 -11.58
CA GLU A 80 3.95 18.54 -10.26
C GLU A 80 5.35 17.95 -10.34
N THR A 81 6.31 18.62 -9.70
CA THR A 81 7.67 18.11 -9.58
C THR A 81 7.73 17.18 -8.36
N ILE A 82 8.12 15.93 -8.58
CA ILE A 82 8.32 14.94 -7.53
C ILE A 82 9.81 14.61 -7.44
N VAL A 83 10.34 14.65 -6.22
CA VAL A 83 11.70 14.21 -5.92
C VAL A 83 11.64 12.78 -5.39
N LEU A 84 12.45 11.93 -6.00
CA LEU A 84 12.57 10.49 -5.78
C LEU A 84 13.99 10.18 -5.35
N GLU A 85 14.19 9.20 -4.49
CA GLU A 85 15.54 8.72 -4.19
C GLU A 85 15.78 7.37 -4.86
N LYS A 86 16.70 7.30 -5.83
CA LYS A 86 17.08 6.05 -6.49
C LYS A 86 18.56 5.81 -6.27
N ASN A 87 18.92 4.68 -5.65
CA ASN A 87 20.32 4.32 -5.35
C ASN A 87 21.08 5.48 -4.66
N ALA A 88 20.53 6.03 -3.57
CA ALA A 88 21.04 7.19 -2.83
C ALA A 88 21.21 8.48 -3.67
N THR A 89 20.61 8.53 -4.86
CA THR A 89 20.63 9.70 -5.75
C THR A 89 19.23 10.30 -5.85
N LYS A 90 19.10 11.60 -5.56
CA LYS A 90 17.83 12.32 -5.74
C LYS A 90 17.57 12.57 -7.23
N VAL A 91 16.53 11.93 -7.76
CA VAL A 91 16.02 12.11 -9.11
C VAL A 91 14.81 13.02 -9.05
N VAL A 92 14.81 14.08 -9.85
CA VAL A 92 13.68 14.99 -9.99
C VAL A 92 12.90 14.59 -11.22
N THR A 93 11.63 14.23 -11.05
CA THR A 93 10.71 13.93 -12.15
C THR A 93 9.54 14.90 -12.15
N THR A 94 8.93 15.10 -13.31
CA THR A 94 7.70 15.87 -13.44
C THR A 94 6.57 14.91 -13.77
N VAL A 95 5.46 15.03 -13.04
CA VAL A 95 4.28 14.18 -13.21
C VAL A 95 3.08 15.04 -13.56
N SER A 96 2.25 14.52 -14.46
CA SER A 96 0.99 15.15 -14.83
C SER A 96 -0.09 14.76 -13.83
N VAL A 97 -0.66 15.78 -13.16
CA VAL A 97 -1.81 15.63 -12.26
C VAL A 97 -3.04 16.19 -12.95
N GLN A 98 -4.03 15.32 -13.13
CA GLN A 98 -5.24 15.60 -13.88
C GLN A 98 -6.42 15.79 -12.93
N LYS A 99 -7.25 16.81 -13.18
CA LYS A 99 -8.44 17.09 -12.39
C LYS A 99 -9.66 16.45 -13.05
N LEU A 100 -10.16 15.36 -12.47
CA LEU A 100 -11.25 14.57 -13.01
C LEU A 100 -12.49 14.63 -12.12
N ARG A 101 -13.67 14.70 -12.74
CA ARG A 101 -14.95 14.74 -12.02
C ARG A 101 -15.68 13.41 -12.20
N ASN A 102 -16.21 12.86 -11.12
CA ASN A 102 -17.05 11.66 -11.18
C ASN A 102 -18.52 12.03 -11.48
N PRO A 103 -19.39 11.06 -11.81
CA PRO A 103 -20.81 11.32 -12.07
C PRO A 103 -21.58 11.92 -10.89
N ALA A 104 -21.13 11.67 -9.66
CA ALA A 104 -21.71 12.27 -8.45
C ALA A 104 -21.31 13.74 -8.23
N GLY A 105 -20.48 14.31 -9.12
CA GLY A 105 -20.02 15.70 -9.04
C GLY A 105 -18.76 15.92 -8.21
N ASN A 106 -18.19 14.89 -7.59
CA ASN A 106 -16.94 14.98 -6.83
C ASN A 106 -15.75 15.13 -7.77
N VAL A 107 -14.79 15.98 -7.40
CA VAL A 107 -13.59 16.27 -8.19
C VAL A 107 -12.37 15.70 -7.50
N PHE A 108 -11.50 15.05 -8.27
CA PHE A 108 -10.28 14.40 -7.80
C PHE A 108 -9.10 14.90 -8.61
N ASP A 109 -8.00 15.16 -7.92
CA ASP A 109 -6.68 15.26 -8.55
C ASP A 109 -6.08 13.86 -8.61
N VAL A 110 -5.75 13.41 -9.81
CA VAL A 110 -5.38 12.01 -10.09
C VAL A 110 -4.08 11.96 -10.87
N VAL A 111 -3.22 11.02 -10.47
CA VAL A 111 -1.95 10.72 -11.12
C VAL A 111 -2.02 9.33 -11.72
N THR A 112 -1.50 9.15 -12.92
CA THR A 112 -1.55 7.87 -13.64
C THR A 112 -0.23 7.11 -13.53
N LEU A 113 -0.32 5.83 -13.17
CA LEU A 113 0.82 4.92 -13.04
C LEU A 113 0.55 3.62 -13.79
N ARG A 114 1.59 3.04 -14.38
CA ARG A 114 1.53 1.72 -15.00
C ARG A 114 1.43 0.61 -13.97
N LYS A 115 2.21 0.70 -12.89
CA LYS A 115 2.20 -0.29 -11.81
C LYS A 115 1.87 0.35 -10.46
N SER A 116 1.08 -0.37 -9.67
CA SER A 116 0.75 -0.03 -8.28
C SER A 116 0.52 -1.30 -7.46
N SER A 117 0.77 -1.22 -6.16
CA SER A 117 0.47 -2.29 -5.20
C SER A 117 -0.99 -2.26 -4.71
N CYS A 118 -1.76 -1.23 -5.08
CA CYS A 118 -3.16 -1.11 -4.68
C CYS A 118 -4.00 -2.28 -5.23
N LYS A 119 -4.99 -2.72 -4.44
CA LYS A 119 -5.82 -3.89 -4.75
C LYS A 119 -7.20 -3.49 -5.23
N GLY A 120 -7.63 -4.08 -6.35
CA GLY A 120 -8.93 -3.83 -6.94
C GLY A 120 -10.06 -4.54 -6.21
N VAL A 121 -11.19 -3.85 -6.08
CA VAL A 121 -12.39 -4.35 -5.39
C VAL A 121 -13.59 -4.29 -6.33
N GLY A 122 -14.40 -5.34 -6.31
CA GLY A 122 -15.63 -5.42 -7.11
C GLY A 122 -15.39 -5.89 -8.55
N LYS A 123 -16.41 -5.65 -9.39
CA LYS A 123 -16.41 -5.98 -10.82
C LYS A 123 -15.90 -4.79 -11.64
N TRP A 124 -15.41 -5.07 -12.84
CA TRP A 124 -15.10 -4.04 -13.82
C TRP A 124 -16.36 -3.30 -14.28
N VAL A 125 -16.25 -1.98 -14.46
CA VAL A 125 -17.33 -1.09 -14.88
C VAL A 125 -16.84 -0.26 -16.07
N SER A 126 -17.53 -0.36 -17.21
CA SER A 126 -17.18 0.42 -18.42
C SER A 126 -17.90 1.77 -18.47
N HIS A 127 -19.04 1.88 -17.80
CA HIS A 127 -19.79 3.13 -17.77
C HIS A 127 -19.09 4.22 -16.95
N SER A 128 -19.25 5.49 -17.34
CA SER A 128 -18.67 6.64 -16.63
C SER A 128 -17.14 6.58 -16.44
N THR A 129 -16.44 5.95 -17.38
CA THR A 129 -14.98 5.92 -17.41
C THR A 129 -14.41 7.30 -17.73
N TRP A 130 -13.28 7.65 -17.12
CA TRP A 130 -12.51 8.83 -17.52
C TRP A 130 -11.61 8.56 -18.73
N PHE A 131 -11.42 7.30 -19.11
CA PHE A 131 -10.54 6.89 -20.20
C PHE A 131 -11.34 6.03 -21.18
N PRO A 132 -11.78 6.59 -22.32
CA PRO A 132 -12.53 5.83 -23.32
C PRO A 132 -11.78 4.57 -23.78
N GLY A 133 -12.49 3.45 -23.91
CA GLY A 133 -11.89 2.13 -24.24
C GLY A 133 -11.39 1.35 -23.02
N PHE A 134 -11.48 1.92 -21.82
CA PHE A 134 -11.10 1.26 -20.58
C PHE A 134 -12.27 1.09 -19.62
N SER A 135 -12.36 -0.09 -19.02
CA SER A 135 -13.18 -0.35 -17.85
C SER A 135 -12.40 -0.05 -16.58
N TRP A 136 -13.10 0.41 -15.54
CA TRP A 136 -12.50 0.78 -14.28
C TRP A 136 -13.05 -0.03 -13.11
N LYS A 137 -12.28 -0.06 -12.02
CA LYS A 137 -12.81 -0.45 -10.71
C LYS A 137 -12.06 0.24 -9.57
N PRO A 138 -12.69 0.39 -8.40
CA PRO A 138 -12.05 0.99 -7.23
C PRO A 138 -10.80 0.20 -6.79
N CYS A 139 -9.80 0.93 -6.33
CA CYS A 139 -8.55 0.42 -5.80
C CYS A 139 -8.35 0.86 -4.34
N ILE A 140 -7.99 -0.08 -3.47
CA ILE A 140 -7.76 0.16 -2.05
C ILE A 140 -6.34 -0.23 -1.62
N CYS A 141 -5.86 0.38 -0.54
CA CYS A 141 -4.64 -0.05 0.13
C CYS A 141 -4.85 -1.45 0.73
N SER A 142 -3.92 -2.37 0.48
CA SER A 142 -3.98 -3.74 1.01
C SER A 142 -3.80 -3.83 2.53
N GLN A 143 -3.13 -2.85 3.15
CA GLN A 143 -2.89 -2.83 4.60
C GLN A 143 -4.01 -2.14 5.38
N CYS A 144 -4.42 -0.92 4.99
CA CYS A 144 -5.40 -0.15 5.76
C CYS A 144 -6.80 -0.08 5.14
N GLY A 145 -7.02 -0.65 3.95
CA GLY A 145 -8.31 -0.63 3.26
C GLY A 145 -8.75 0.74 2.73
N ARG A 146 -7.94 1.79 2.88
CA ARG A 146 -8.24 3.14 2.37
C ARG A 146 -8.39 3.13 0.86
N HIS A 147 -9.42 3.80 0.34
CA HIS A 147 -9.56 4.05 -1.10
C HIS A 147 -8.41 4.93 -1.60
N LEU A 148 -7.65 4.42 -2.56
CA LEU A 148 -6.48 5.10 -3.14
C LEU A 148 -6.76 5.66 -4.53
N GLY A 149 -7.80 5.17 -5.22
CA GLY A 149 -8.15 5.59 -6.56
C GLY A 149 -8.75 4.44 -7.35
N TRP A 150 -8.40 4.33 -8.62
CA TRP A 150 -9.00 3.37 -9.55
C TRP A 150 -7.93 2.65 -10.34
N MET A 151 -8.25 1.46 -10.83
CA MET A 151 -7.48 0.80 -11.89
C MET A 151 -8.32 0.68 -13.14
N PHE A 152 -7.64 0.72 -14.28
CA PHE A 152 -8.20 0.69 -15.61
C PHE A 152 -7.66 -0.50 -16.36
N GLU A 153 -8.52 -1.18 -17.11
CA GLU A 153 -8.21 -2.30 -17.96
C GLU A 153 -8.90 -2.12 -19.31
N ASP A 154 -8.25 -2.57 -20.38
CA ASP A 154 -8.85 -2.57 -21.71
C ASP A 154 -10.18 -3.34 -21.68
N GLU A 155 -11.24 -2.78 -22.27
CA GLU A 155 -12.59 -3.39 -22.26
C GLU A 155 -12.61 -4.82 -22.80
N SER A 156 -11.72 -5.16 -23.75
CA SER A 156 -11.61 -6.53 -24.29
C SER A 156 -11.07 -7.54 -23.27
N SER A 157 -10.29 -7.07 -22.29
CA SER A 157 -9.61 -7.87 -21.27
C SER A 157 -10.32 -7.85 -19.91
N ALA A 158 -11.21 -6.89 -19.68
CA ALA A 158 -11.95 -6.72 -18.43
C ALA A 158 -13.06 -7.78 -18.24
N LYS A 159 -12.71 -8.96 -17.69
CA LYS A 159 -13.65 -10.08 -17.50
C LYS A 159 -13.93 -10.40 -16.03
N GLY A 160 -15.19 -10.22 -15.60
CA GLY A 160 -15.66 -10.68 -14.28
C GLY A 160 -15.16 -9.85 -13.08
N SER A 161 -15.01 -10.49 -11.92
CA SER A 161 -14.50 -9.87 -10.66
C SER A 161 -13.02 -10.14 -10.39
N LEU A 162 -12.38 -10.96 -11.22
CA LEU A 162 -10.95 -11.23 -11.24
C LEU A 162 -10.36 -10.54 -12.48
N PRO A 163 -9.05 -10.25 -12.58
CA PRO A 163 -7.99 -10.28 -11.57
C PRO A 163 -8.02 -9.09 -10.60
N SER A 164 -7.35 -9.16 -9.44
CA SER A 164 -7.28 -8.04 -8.46
C SER A 164 -6.32 -6.91 -8.85
N LYS A 165 -5.57 -7.09 -9.93
CA LYS A 165 -4.64 -6.12 -10.56
C LYS A 165 -4.91 -6.12 -12.08
N PRO A 166 -4.70 -5.00 -12.79
CA PRO A 166 -4.81 -4.97 -14.24
C PRO A 166 -3.68 -5.78 -14.90
N SER A 167 -3.89 -6.11 -16.17
CA SER A 167 -2.93 -6.70 -17.09
C SER A 167 -1.91 -5.67 -17.58
N GLN A 168 -1.04 -6.06 -18.52
CA GLN A 168 -0.02 -5.17 -19.08
C GLN A 168 -0.58 -4.01 -19.93
N SER A 169 -1.82 -4.13 -20.42
CA SER A 169 -2.53 -3.06 -21.13
C SER A 169 -3.22 -2.08 -20.18
N GLY A 170 -3.40 -2.45 -18.92
CA GLY A 170 -4.05 -1.62 -17.93
C GLY A 170 -3.08 -0.73 -17.15
N PHE A 171 -3.66 0.13 -16.32
CA PHE A 171 -2.94 1.12 -15.53
C PHE A 171 -3.77 1.53 -14.31
N TYR A 172 -3.23 2.42 -13.48
CA TYR A 172 -3.83 2.91 -12.26
C TYR A 172 -3.96 4.43 -12.32
N ALA A 173 -5.03 4.97 -11.74
CA ALA A 173 -5.19 6.39 -11.45
C ALA A 173 -5.34 6.56 -9.94
N LEU A 174 -4.29 7.01 -9.27
CA LEU A 174 -4.27 7.22 -7.83
C LEU A 174 -4.65 8.67 -7.49
N ILE A 175 -5.50 8.84 -6.48
CA ILE A 175 -5.88 10.14 -5.95
C ILE A 175 -4.64 10.75 -5.30
N ARG A 176 -4.22 11.92 -5.77
CA ARG A 176 -3.01 12.61 -5.32
C ARG A 176 -2.97 12.81 -3.81
N ASP A 177 -4.12 13.08 -3.21
CA ASP A 177 -4.29 13.27 -1.76
C ASP A 177 -4.36 11.97 -0.95
N ALA A 178 -4.50 10.81 -1.57
CA ALA A 178 -4.49 9.52 -0.87
C ALA A 178 -3.07 8.94 -0.74
N VAL A 179 -2.10 9.51 -1.45
CA VAL A 179 -0.70 9.09 -1.47
C VAL A 179 0.25 10.22 -1.09
N LEU A 180 1.38 9.86 -0.47
CA LEU A 180 2.46 10.77 -0.11
C LEU A 180 3.70 10.44 -0.91
N THR A 181 4.52 11.44 -1.21
CA THR A 181 5.88 11.21 -1.70
C THR A 181 6.82 11.05 -0.51
N GLU A 182 7.90 10.29 -0.66
CA GLU A 182 8.90 10.11 0.40
C GLU A 182 9.43 11.46 0.92
N SER A 183 9.79 12.37 0.01
CA SER A 183 10.22 13.73 0.35
C SER A 183 9.24 14.53 1.23
N VAL A 184 7.94 14.32 1.05
CA VAL A 184 6.92 14.96 1.89
C VAL A 184 6.80 14.24 3.23
N ALA A 185 6.88 12.91 3.24
CA ALA A 185 6.85 12.12 4.47
C ALA A 185 8.04 12.44 5.41
N GLU A 186 9.23 12.67 4.86
CA GLU A 186 10.40 13.14 5.61
C GLU A 186 10.15 14.50 6.28
N THR A 187 9.52 15.42 5.57
CA THR A 187 9.22 16.76 6.10
C THR A 187 8.21 16.69 7.25
N LEU A 188 7.26 15.75 7.21
CA LEU A 188 6.26 15.55 8.27
C LEU A 188 6.84 14.91 9.54
N THR A 189 7.94 14.18 9.43
CA THR A 189 8.59 13.48 10.54
C THR A 189 9.83 14.23 11.07
N TYR A 190 10.23 15.32 10.42
CA TYR A 190 11.37 16.13 10.84
C TYR A 190 11.08 16.86 12.16
N VAL A 191 11.80 16.49 13.21
CA VAL A 191 11.86 17.26 14.46
C VAL A 191 12.98 18.30 14.36
N PRO A 192 12.66 19.62 14.42
CA PRO A 192 13.67 20.67 14.38
C PRO A 192 14.69 20.51 15.52
N LYS A 193 15.96 20.83 15.22
CA LYS A 193 17.06 20.70 16.20
C LYS A 193 16.81 21.48 17.50
N ILE A 194 16.03 22.58 17.43
CA ILE A 194 15.70 23.40 18.60
C ILE A 194 14.83 22.67 19.64
N PHE A 195 14.18 21.57 19.27
CA PHE A 195 13.34 20.76 20.17
C PHE A 195 14.02 19.46 20.60
N ARG A 196 15.30 19.27 20.27
CA ARG A 196 16.11 18.12 20.70
C ARG A 196 17.00 18.55 21.86
N GLU A 197 16.36 18.89 22.98
CA GLU A 197 17.02 19.13 24.27
C GLU A 197 17.26 17.80 25.02
#